data_AF-A0A9P7DQ09-F1
#
_entry.id   AF-A0A9P7DQ09-F1
#
_cell.length_a   1.000
_cell.length_b   1.000
_cell.length_c   1.000
_cell.angle_alpha   90.00
_cell.angle_beta   90.00
_cell.angle_gamma   90.00
#
_symmetry.space_group_name_H-M   'P 1'
#
loop_
_entity.id
_entity.type
_entity.pdbx_description
1 polymer ?
#
loop_
_entity_poly.entity_id
_entity_poly.type
_entity_poly.pdbx_seq_one_letter_code
_entity_poly.pdbx_strand_id
1 'polypeptide(L)'
;YFSVSCINGRHYRMKSKFDSGSLKITAALWPAYLYPGDIAGEDFDSEDILEGLFCGYLLERVTKHVFTSPSSALKAGISNGTCACNAKPHGMAGVVAEHIAYAAVQAHFAISLLNKWKDRDTLFYYTDFYTRIVNLIWGRIDGEWVDSLLGHYNK
;
A
#
# COMPACT_ATOMS: atom_id res chain seq x y z
N TYR A 1 -34.95 -16.58 3.51
CA TYR A 1 -34.64 -16.96 4.90
C TYR A 1 -33.39 -17.81 4.91
N PHE A 2 -32.22 -17.19 5.11
CA PHE A 2 -31.07 -17.85 5.72
C PHE A 2 -30.42 -16.80 6.61
N SER A 3 -30.54 -17.06 7.91
CA SER A 3 -29.96 -16.28 8.99
C SER A 3 -28.48 -16.63 9.08
N VAL A 4 -27.60 -15.63 8.98
CA VAL A 4 -26.26 -15.69 9.56
C VAL A 4 -26.15 -14.48 10.48
N SER A 5 -26.64 -14.71 11.69
CA SER A 5 -26.45 -13.83 12.82
C SER A 5 -24.98 -13.89 13.26
N CYS A 6 -24.49 -12.76 13.77
CA CYS A 6 -23.31 -12.66 14.64
C CYS A 6 -21.90 -12.59 14.03
N ILE A 7 -21.61 -11.61 13.14
CA ILE A 7 -20.23 -11.05 13.00
C ILE A 7 -20.24 -9.48 12.88
N ASN A 8 -21.41 -8.85 12.78
CA ASN A 8 -21.55 -7.48 12.22
C ASN A 8 -21.54 -6.29 13.21
N GLY A 9 -20.92 -6.40 14.39
CA GLY A 9 -20.96 -5.30 15.37
C GLY A 9 -20.07 -4.09 15.03
N ARG A 10 -18.84 -4.33 14.59
CA ARG A 10 -17.83 -3.27 14.34
C ARG A 10 -17.88 -2.73 12.91
N HIS A 11 -18.11 -3.61 11.93
CA HIS A 11 -18.17 -3.25 10.51
C HIS A 11 -19.38 -2.36 10.18
N TYR A 12 -20.56 -2.67 10.73
CA TYR A 12 -21.78 -1.86 10.53
C TYR A 12 -21.63 -0.45 11.11
N ARG A 13 -20.94 -0.32 12.25
CA ARG A 13 -20.69 0.96 12.95
C ARG A 13 -19.71 1.86 12.19
N MET A 14 -18.74 1.30 11.46
CA MET A 14 -17.85 2.09 10.62
C MET A 14 -18.54 2.55 9.34
N LYS A 15 -19.37 1.70 8.73
CA LYS A 15 -20.14 2.05 7.53
C LYS A 15 -21.13 3.17 7.77
N SER A 16 -21.85 3.14 8.89
CA SER A 16 -22.76 4.25 9.28
C SER A 16 -22.03 5.55 9.63
N LYS A 17 -20.80 5.49 10.14
CA LYS A 17 -19.94 6.67 10.37
C LYS A 17 -19.37 7.26 9.07
N PHE A 18 -19.16 6.41 8.05
CA PHE A 18 -18.78 6.85 6.71
C PHE A 18 -19.97 7.53 6.01
N ASP A 19 -21.15 6.88 6.04
CA ASP A 19 -22.37 7.40 5.42
C ASP A 19 -22.88 8.70 6.08
N SER A 20 -22.59 8.89 7.38
CA SER A 20 -22.90 10.13 8.10
C SER A 20 -21.85 11.25 7.90
N GLY A 21 -20.80 11.02 7.12
CA GLY A 21 -19.73 11.99 6.88
C GLY A 21 -18.87 12.31 8.12
N SER A 22 -19.04 11.56 9.21
CA SER A 22 -18.30 11.79 10.47
C SER A 22 -16.89 11.22 10.43
N LEU A 23 -16.67 10.19 9.60
CA LEU A 23 -15.35 9.56 9.41
C LEU A 23 -14.64 10.22 8.23
N LYS A 24 -13.76 11.17 8.52
CA LYS A 24 -12.91 11.80 7.50
C LYS A 24 -11.72 10.87 7.23
N ILE A 25 -11.78 10.05 6.19
CA ILE A 25 -10.60 9.33 5.70
C ILE A 25 -9.64 10.39 5.15
N THR A 26 -8.57 10.63 5.90
CA THR A 26 -7.52 11.59 5.54
C THR A 26 -6.22 10.83 5.33
N ALA A 27 -5.27 11.42 4.62
CA ALA A 27 -3.91 10.86 4.46
C ALA A 27 -3.18 10.62 5.80
N ALA A 28 -3.73 11.11 6.91
CA ALA A 28 -3.26 10.86 8.28
C ALA A 28 -3.59 9.44 8.80
N LEU A 29 -4.49 8.71 8.14
CA LEU A 29 -4.75 7.29 8.44
C LEU A 29 -4.02 6.42 7.41
N TRP A 30 -3.36 5.36 7.89
CA TRP A 30 -2.74 4.37 7.02
C TRP A 30 -3.82 3.53 6.35
N PRO A 31 -3.93 3.52 5.01
CA PRO A 31 -4.91 2.68 4.33
C PRO A 31 -4.69 1.19 4.62
N ALA A 32 -5.79 0.45 4.73
CA ALA A 32 -5.76 -0.98 5.07
C ALA A 32 -4.94 -1.83 4.07
N TYR A 33 -4.88 -1.44 2.79
CA TYR A 33 -4.12 -2.16 1.77
C TYR A 33 -2.59 -2.12 1.99
N LEU A 34 -2.10 -1.28 2.91
CA LEU A 34 -0.70 -1.23 3.29
C LEU A 34 -0.29 -2.38 4.22
N TYR A 35 -1.24 -3.04 4.88
CA TYR A 35 -1.00 -4.12 5.82
C TYR A 35 -1.20 -5.50 5.16
N PRO A 36 -0.51 -6.54 5.64
CA PRO A 36 -0.73 -7.92 5.20
C PRO A 36 -2.14 -8.42 5.52
N GLY A 37 -2.47 -9.58 4.94
CA GLY A 37 -3.75 -10.26 5.11
C GLY A 37 -4.39 -10.64 3.77
N ASP A 38 -5.18 -11.70 3.79
CA ASP A 38 -6.03 -12.09 2.66
C ASP A 38 -7.14 -11.06 2.46
N ILE A 39 -7.65 -10.49 3.56
CA ILE A 39 -8.51 -9.32 3.57
C ILE A 39 -7.68 -8.10 4.02
N ALA A 40 -7.79 -6.99 3.29
CA ALA A 40 -7.01 -5.79 3.60
C ALA A 40 -7.23 -5.30 5.04
N GLY A 41 -6.15 -5.24 5.82
CA GLY A 41 -6.17 -4.82 7.22
C GLY A 41 -6.67 -5.88 8.20
N GLU A 42 -6.77 -7.15 7.80
CA GLU A 42 -7.11 -8.28 8.67
C GLU A 42 -6.04 -8.51 9.75
N ASP A 43 -4.78 -8.45 9.36
CA ASP A 43 -3.62 -8.64 10.25
C ASP A 43 -3.18 -7.33 10.92
N PHE A 44 -4.03 -6.30 10.92
CA PHE A 44 -3.72 -5.03 11.57
C PHE A 44 -3.74 -5.16 13.09
N ASP A 45 -2.58 -4.91 13.71
CA ASP A 45 -2.46 -4.78 15.17
C ASP A 45 -2.65 -3.32 15.60
N SER A 46 -3.59 -3.07 16.51
CA SER A 46 -3.82 -1.73 17.05
C SER A 46 -2.80 -1.31 18.10
N GLU A 47 -2.13 -2.27 18.73
CA GLU A 47 -1.09 -2.03 19.74
C GLU A 47 0.27 -1.81 19.09
N ASP A 48 0.50 -2.39 17.91
CA ASP A 48 1.68 -2.13 17.07
C ASP A 48 1.30 -1.77 15.63
N ILE A 49 1.12 -0.48 15.39
CA ILE A 49 0.76 0.08 14.07
C ILE A 49 1.86 -0.15 13.02
N LEU A 50 3.12 -0.36 13.42
CA LEU A 50 4.23 -0.54 12.48
C LEU A 50 4.35 -2.00 12.02
N GLU A 51 3.80 -2.93 12.79
CA GLU A 51 3.82 -4.35 12.44
C GLU A 51 3.09 -4.58 11.11
N GLY A 52 3.81 -5.19 10.17
CA GLY A 52 3.31 -5.43 8.81
C GLY A 52 3.03 -4.18 7.96
N LEU A 53 3.28 -2.97 8.46
CA LEU A 53 3.04 -1.75 7.68
C LEU A 53 3.95 -1.72 6.44
N PHE A 54 3.34 -1.46 5.28
CA PHE A 54 3.95 -1.52 3.94
C PHE A 54 4.23 -2.93 3.41
N CYS A 55 3.75 -3.99 4.07
CA CYS A 55 3.84 -5.38 3.59
C CYS A 55 2.50 -5.91 3.05
N GLY A 56 1.61 -5.02 2.62
CA GLY A 56 0.31 -5.40 2.07
C GLY A 56 0.39 -6.00 0.66
N TYR A 57 -0.48 -6.97 0.39
CA TYR A 57 -0.51 -7.75 -0.85
C TYR A 57 -0.59 -6.89 -2.13
N LEU A 58 -1.46 -5.87 -2.12
CA LEU A 58 -1.62 -4.98 -3.27
C LEU A 58 -0.35 -4.15 -3.50
N LEU A 59 0.22 -3.59 -2.43
CA LEU A 59 1.40 -2.75 -2.49
C LEU A 59 2.59 -3.53 -3.06
N GLU A 60 2.84 -4.75 -2.58
CA GLU A 60 3.92 -5.58 -3.09
C GLU A 60 3.83 -5.82 -4.60
N ARG A 61 2.62 -6.09 -5.10
CA ARG A 61 2.40 -6.33 -6.53
C ARG A 61 2.62 -5.07 -7.35
N VAL A 62 2.19 -3.92 -6.85
CA VAL A 62 2.42 -2.64 -7.52
C VAL A 62 3.92 -2.33 -7.55
N THR A 63 4.63 -2.50 -6.44
CA THR A 63 6.09 -2.31 -6.38
C THR A 63 6.81 -3.20 -7.39
N LYS A 64 6.49 -4.50 -7.42
CA LYS A 64 7.06 -5.44 -8.40
C LYS A 64 6.71 -5.06 -9.84
N HIS A 65 5.45 -4.73 -10.10
CA HIS A 65 5.00 -4.36 -11.44
C HIS A 65 5.71 -3.09 -11.96
N VAL A 66 5.86 -2.07 -11.10
CA VAL A 66 6.48 -0.79 -11.46
C VAL A 66 7.99 -0.92 -11.63
N PHE A 67 8.68 -1.64 -10.74
CA PHE A 67 10.14 -1.62 -10.67
C PHE A 67 10.81 -2.87 -11.25
N THR A 68 10.19 -4.06 -11.18
CA THR A 68 10.81 -5.35 -11.56
C THR A 68 10.30 -5.97 -12.87
N SER A 69 9.59 -5.20 -13.71
CA SER A 69 8.98 -5.63 -15.00
C SER A 69 7.87 -6.70 -14.85
N PRO A 70 6.82 -6.69 -15.70
CA PRO A 70 5.70 -7.62 -15.61
C PRO A 70 6.07 -9.11 -15.60
N SER A 71 7.22 -9.48 -16.16
CA SER A 71 7.69 -10.87 -16.27
C SER A 71 8.12 -11.49 -14.94
N SER A 72 8.42 -10.69 -13.90
CA SER A 72 8.73 -11.20 -12.55
C SER A 72 7.49 -11.38 -11.66
N ALA A 73 6.35 -10.78 -12.06
CA ALA A 73 5.10 -10.82 -11.30
C ALA A 73 4.19 -12.03 -11.65
N LEU A 74 4.46 -12.70 -12.78
CA LEU A 74 3.73 -13.88 -13.24
C LEU A 74 4.57 -15.14 -12.97
N LYS A 75 3.95 -16.20 -12.44
CA LYS A 75 4.60 -17.53 -12.32
C LYS A 75 5.24 -17.91 -13.66
N ALA A 76 6.47 -18.42 -13.60
CA ALA A 76 7.28 -18.80 -14.75
C ALA A 76 6.45 -19.54 -15.82
N GLY A 77 6.27 -18.93 -16.99
CA GLY A 77 5.59 -19.61 -18.11
C GLY A 77 4.89 -18.74 -19.15
N ILE A 78 4.62 -17.46 -18.89
CA ILE A 78 3.99 -16.57 -19.89
C ILE A 78 4.93 -15.41 -20.20
N SER A 79 5.88 -15.65 -21.10
CA SER A 79 6.81 -14.64 -21.61
C SER A 79 6.17 -13.82 -22.73
N ASN A 80 5.58 -12.67 -22.38
CA ASN A 80 5.18 -11.67 -23.36
C ASN A 80 6.14 -10.47 -23.25
N GLY A 81 7.08 -10.36 -24.20
CA GLY A 81 7.85 -9.15 -24.49
C GLY A 81 8.83 -8.65 -23.41
N THR A 82 10.10 -8.50 -23.77
CA THR A 82 11.12 -7.81 -22.97
C THR A 82 10.85 -6.31 -22.92
N CYS A 83 9.94 -5.87 -22.04
CA CYS A 83 9.96 -4.49 -21.56
C CYS A 83 10.97 -4.43 -20.41
N ALA A 84 12.10 -3.76 -20.63
CA ALA A 84 13.17 -3.65 -19.64
C ALA A 84 12.60 -3.20 -18.28
N CYS A 85 13.03 -3.82 -17.17
CA CYS A 85 12.66 -3.36 -15.84
C CYS A 85 13.09 -1.89 -15.69
N ASN A 86 12.19 -1.02 -15.23
CA ASN A 86 12.51 0.37 -14.90
C ASN A 86 13.70 0.47 -13.90
N ALA A 87 13.99 -0.60 -13.15
CA ALA A 87 15.18 -0.70 -12.31
C ALA A 87 16.51 -0.42 -13.06
N LYS A 88 16.66 -0.88 -14.31
CA LYS A 88 17.93 -0.74 -15.07
C LYS A 88 18.16 0.69 -15.56
N PRO A 89 17.17 1.37 -16.20
CA PRO A 89 17.30 2.78 -16.56
C PRO A 89 17.46 3.73 -15.35
N HIS A 90 16.91 3.37 -14.19
CA HIS A 90 16.98 4.20 -12.98
C HIS A 90 18.17 3.88 -12.05
N GLY A 91 19.06 2.96 -12.41
CA GLY A 91 20.22 2.60 -11.58
C GLY A 91 19.83 2.09 -10.19
N MET A 92 18.64 1.49 -10.06
CA MET A 92 18.13 1.03 -8.76
C MET A 92 18.92 -0.21 -8.32
N ALA A 93 19.78 -0.03 -7.31
CA ALA A 93 20.43 -1.14 -6.62
C ALA A 93 19.45 -1.94 -5.74
N GLY A 94 18.31 -1.34 -5.40
CA GLY A 94 17.23 -1.93 -4.63
C GLY A 94 16.04 -0.96 -4.46
N VAL A 95 14.97 -1.47 -3.86
CA VAL A 95 13.83 -0.69 -3.37
C VAL A 95 14.30 0.15 -2.18
N VAL A 96 13.95 1.43 -2.19
CA VAL A 96 14.20 2.40 -1.11
C VAL A 96 12.89 3.05 -0.68
N ALA A 97 12.92 3.87 0.36
CA ALA A 97 11.73 4.52 0.94
C ALA A 97 10.84 5.22 -0.11
N GLU A 98 11.46 5.95 -1.03
CA GLU A 98 10.81 6.69 -2.12
C GLU A 98 10.05 5.75 -3.06
N HIS A 99 10.60 4.57 -3.34
CA HIS A 99 9.97 3.57 -4.20
C HIS A 99 8.72 2.97 -3.54
N ILE A 100 8.79 2.69 -2.23
CA ILE A 100 7.64 2.19 -1.45
C ILE A 100 6.53 3.26 -1.42
N ALA A 101 6.90 4.52 -1.14
CA ALA A 101 5.96 5.64 -1.13
C ALA A 101 5.30 5.83 -2.50
N TYR A 102 6.08 5.79 -3.58
CA TYR A 102 5.55 5.89 -4.94
C TYR A 102 4.57 4.75 -5.26
N ALA A 103 4.95 3.51 -4.96
CA ALA A 103 4.09 2.35 -5.18
C ALA A 103 2.79 2.43 -4.36
N ALA A 104 2.84 2.92 -3.12
CA ALA A 104 1.65 3.12 -2.30
C ALA A 104 0.71 4.17 -2.90
N VAL A 105 1.24 5.29 -3.39
CA VAL A 105 0.45 6.30 -4.08
C VAL A 105 -0.21 5.71 -5.34
N GLN A 106 0.53 4.94 -6.14
CA GLN A 106 0.01 4.28 -7.34
C GLN A 106 -1.08 3.25 -7.00
N ALA A 107 -0.86 2.45 -5.95
CA ALA A 107 -1.86 1.50 -5.44
C ALA A 107 -3.13 2.23 -5.00
N HIS A 108 -3.00 3.35 -4.28
CA HIS A 108 -4.15 4.15 -3.86
C HIS A 108 -4.92 4.72 -5.06
N PHE A 109 -4.21 5.25 -6.05
CA PHE A 109 -4.82 5.76 -7.27
C PHE A 109 -5.57 4.65 -8.03
N ALA A 110 -4.98 3.46 -8.14
CA ALA A 110 -5.59 2.32 -8.84
C ALA A 110 -6.89 1.81 -8.20
N ILE A 111 -7.06 1.97 -6.88
CA ILE A 111 -8.29 1.62 -6.16
C ILE A 111 -9.25 2.80 -5.98
N SER A 112 -8.82 4.02 -6.30
CA SER A 112 -9.67 5.20 -6.23
C SER A 112 -10.69 5.21 -7.36
N LEU A 113 -11.78 5.95 -7.19
CA LEU A 113 -12.78 6.16 -8.24
C LEU A 113 -12.34 7.21 -9.28
N LEU A 114 -11.11 7.73 -9.19
CA LEU A 114 -10.62 8.76 -10.09
C LEU A 114 -10.15 8.16 -11.42
N ASN A 115 -10.79 8.59 -12.51
CA ASN A 115 -10.42 8.17 -13.86
C ASN A 115 -9.22 8.92 -14.45
N LYS A 116 -8.69 9.92 -13.73
CA LYS A 116 -7.54 10.74 -14.15
C LYS A 116 -6.73 11.14 -12.93
N TRP A 117 -5.41 11.15 -13.09
CA TRP A 117 -4.52 11.67 -12.06
C TRP A 117 -4.86 13.11 -11.74
N LYS A 118 -5.01 13.41 -10.45
CA LYS A 118 -5.15 14.74 -9.89
C LYS A 118 -4.37 14.74 -8.59
N ASP A 119 -3.75 15.84 -8.22
CA ASP A 119 -2.98 15.92 -6.96
C ASP A 119 -3.84 15.72 -5.70
N ARG A 120 -5.17 15.83 -5.87
CA ARG A 120 -6.17 15.71 -4.81
C ARG A 120 -7.28 14.75 -5.21
N ASP A 121 -7.48 13.72 -4.41
CA ASP A 121 -8.72 12.94 -4.36
C ASP A 121 -9.56 13.38 -3.18
N THR A 122 -10.43 14.37 -3.39
CA THR A 122 -11.39 14.84 -2.39
C THR A 122 -10.74 15.36 -1.09
N LEU A 123 -10.40 14.49 -0.13
CA LEU A 123 -9.70 14.81 1.13
C LEU A 123 -8.30 14.16 1.23
N PHE A 124 -7.90 13.40 0.23
CA PHE A 124 -6.63 12.71 0.15
C PHE A 124 -5.68 13.46 -0.78
N TYR A 125 -4.56 13.92 -0.23
CA TYR A 125 -3.51 14.57 -1.00
C TYR A 125 -2.39 13.57 -1.25
N TYR A 126 -2.13 13.25 -2.51
CA TYR A 126 -1.14 12.23 -2.88
C TYR A 126 0.28 12.64 -2.49
N THR A 127 0.60 13.94 -2.60
CA THR A 127 1.89 14.49 -2.15
C THR A 127 2.07 14.35 -0.65
N ASP A 128 1.06 14.69 0.16
CA ASP A 128 1.15 14.55 1.61
C ASP A 128 1.30 13.08 2.02
N PHE A 129 0.57 12.18 1.34
CA PHE A 129 0.69 10.75 1.59
C PHE A 129 2.09 10.22 1.26
N TYR A 130 2.63 10.60 0.09
CA TYR A 130 3.99 10.27 -0.31
C TYR A 130 5.02 10.76 0.72
N THR A 131 4.99 12.06 1.03
CA THR A 131 5.93 12.69 1.95
C THR A 131 5.81 12.09 3.35
N ARG A 132 4.61 11.72 3.79
CA ARG A 132 4.40 11.09 5.10
C ARG A 132 5.02 9.69 5.17
N ILE A 133 4.91 8.89 4.11
CA ILE A 133 5.57 7.57 4.05
C ILE A 133 7.09 7.74 4.07
N VAL A 134 7.62 8.59 3.19
CA VAL A 134 9.05 8.88 3.08
C VAL A 134 9.59 9.36 4.43
N ASN A 135 8.94 10.33 5.07
CA ASN A 135 9.35 10.84 6.37
C ASN A 135 9.26 9.79 7.49
N LEU A 136 8.28 8.89 7.46
CA LEU A 136 8.18 7.81 8.44
C LEU A 136 9.37 6.86 8.32
N ILE A 137 9.71 6.46 7.10
CA ILE A 137 10.81 5.51 6.85
C ILE A 137 12.15 6.18 7.14
N TRP A 138 12.41 7.39 6.61
CA TRP A 138 13.64 8.12 6.88
C TRP A 138 13.83 8.49 8.34
N GLY A 139 12.75 8.86 9.04
CA GLY A 139 12.78 9.14 10.47
C GLY A 139 13.12 7.92 11.34
N ARG A 140 13.15 6.72 10.75
CA ARG A 140 13.45 5.44 11.39
C ARG A 140 14.51 4.65 10.63
N ILE A 141 15.32 5.30 9.80
CA ILE A 141 16.24 4.64 8.87
C ILE A 141 17.20 3.67 9.58
N ASP A 142 17.62 4.00 10.80
CA ASP A 142 18.52 3.18 11.63
C ASP A 142 17.78 2.16 12.52
N GLY A 143 16.47 1.99 12.32
CA GLY A 143 15.63 1.11 13.13
C GLY A 143 15.48 -0.28 12.52
N GLU A 144 15.47 -1.31 13.37
CA GLU A 144 15.29 -2.72 12.98
C GLU A 144 14.04 -2.94 12.11
N TRP A 145 12.98 -2.15 12.32
CA TRP A 145 11.78 -2.16 11.50
C TRP A 145 12.05 -1.77 10.04
N VAL A 146 12.86 -0.74 9.78
CA VAL A 146 13.19 -0.33 8.40
C VAL A 146 14.11 -1.34 7.74
N ASP A 147 15.07 -1.91 8.48
CA ASP A 147 15.94 -2.97 7.97
C ASP A 147 15.13 -4.21 7.57
N SER A 148 14.17 -4.61 8.41
CA SER A 148 13.24 -5.70 8.10
C SER A 148 12.39 -5.39 6.87
N LEU A 149 11.84 -4.17 6.78
CA LEU A 149 11.03 -3.71 5.65
C LEU A 149 11.82 -3.68 4.33
N LEU A 150 12.99 -3.04 4.32
CA LEU A 150 13.83 -2.96 3.12
C LEU A 150 14.40 -4.32 2.76
N GLY A 151 14.74 -5.14 3.75
CA GLY A 151 15.12 -6.54 3.56
C GLY A 151 14.00 -7.36 2.95
N HIS A 152 12.73 -7.11 3.29
CA HIS A 152 11.58 -7.78 2.68
C HIS A 152 11.46 -7.51 1.18
N TYR A 153 11.68 -6.26 0.76
CA TYR A 153 11.57 -5.86 -0.66
C TYR A 153 12.80 -6.18 -1.51
N ASN A 154 13.98 -6.29 -0.91
CA ASN A 154 15.26 -6.51 -1.59
C ASN A 154 15.79 -7.96 -1.48
N LYS A 155 14.92 -8.91 -1.14
CA LYS A 155 15.20 -10.34 -1.18
C LYS A 155 15.40 -10.87 -2.61
#